data_AF-A0A534QI31-F1
#
_entry.id   AF-A0A534QI31-F1
#
_cell.length_a   1.000
_cell.length_b   1.000
_cell.length_c   1.000
_cell.angle_alpha   90.00
_cell.angle_beta   90.00
_cell.angle_gamma   90.00
#
_symmetry.space_group_name_H-M   'P 1'
#
loop_
_entity.id
_entity.type
_entity.pdbx_description
1 polymer ?
#
loop_
_entity_poly.entity_id
_entity_poly.type
_entity_poly.pdbx_seq_one_letter_code
_entity_poly.pdbx_strand_id
1 'polypeptide(L)'
;MNRAAAVALGMLGAALPIAAAVALGMEVQVVSVRAAERGSSDAELQPVRARLRRLVGYRSFRVVHEERRQCSWRNTEEFAIPGGRSLRVMPKGMQDEAVVMQVRLLDGRRRLVDTDVRLRNRGTMLLGVGHRAGRADGALIIMLKAEAQ
;
A
#
# COMPACT_ATOMS: atom_id res chain seq x y z
N MET A 1 71.92 19.32 -20.60
CA MET A 1 71.40 19.01 -19.24
C MET A 1 70.22 19.96 -19.00
N ASN A 2 69.01 19.60 -19.45
CA ASN A 2 67.87 19.10 -18.64
C ASN A 2 67.63 19.97 -17.38
N ARG A 3 66.46 20.55 -17.11
CA ARG A 3 65.11 19.95 -17.11
C ARG A 3 64.01 21.01 -17.25
N ALA A 4 62.98 20.68 -18.02
CA ALA A 4 61.69 21.36 -18.04
C ALA A 4 60.91 21.07 -16.75
N ALA A 5 60.24 22.08 -16.19
CA ALA A 5 59.25 21.93 -15.13
C ALA A 5 57.86 22.08 -15.75
N ALA A 6 57.17 20.96 -15.91
CA ALA A 6 55.80 20.91 -16.40
C ALA A 6 54.81 21.13 -15.25
N VAL A 7 53.89 22.06 -15.47
CA VAL A 7 52.72 22.34 -14.63
C VAL A 7 51.70 21.22 -14.85
N ALA A 8 51.29 20.53 -13.78
CA ALA A 8 50.18 19.57 -13.83
C ALA A 8 49.04 20.10 -12.93
N LEU A 9 48.04 20.70 -13.58
CA LEU A 9 46.80 21.17 -12.96
C LEU A 9 45.86 19.96 -12.84
N GLY A 10 45.68 19.42 -11.63
CA GLY A 10 44.74 18.33 -11.36
C GLY A 10 43.31 18.84 -11.32
N MET A 11 42.47 18.46 -12.29
CA MET A 11 41.01 18.66 -12.21
C MET A 11 40.41 17.62 -11.26
N LEU A 12 39.95 18.06 -10.09
CA LEU A 12 39.03 17.28 -9.25
C LEU A 12 37.65 17.28 -9.91
N GLY A 13 37.25 16.15 -10.50
CA GLY A 13 35.88 15.93 -10.95
C GLY A 13 34.97 15.71 -9.74
N ALA A 14 34.15 16.71 -9.42
CA ALA A 14 33.10 16.57 -8.42
C ALA A 14 31.96 15.70 -9.01
N ALA A 15 31.81 14.48 -8.51
CA ALA A 15 30.64 13.65 -8.79
C ALA A 15 29.44 14.23 -8.04
N LEU A 16 28.57 14.97 -8.73
CA LEU A 16 27.28 15.37 -8.19
C LEU A 16 26.36 14.14 -8.10
N PRO A 17 25.78 13.82 -6.93
CA PRO A 17 24.75 12.81 -6.85
C PRO A 17 23.51 13.32 -7.59
N ILE A 18 23.12 12.62 -8.65
CA ILE A 18 21.82 12.85 -9.29
C ILE A 18 20.76 12.34 -8.32
N ALA A 19 20.17 13.25 -7.53
CA ALA A 19 18.95 12.96 -6.82
C ALA A 19 17.85 12.72 -7.87
N ALA A 20 17.46 11.46 -8.06
CA ALA A 20 16.30 11.13 -8.87
C ALA A 20 15.09 11.86 -8.27
N ALA A 21 14.45 12.73 -9.05
CA ALA A 21 13.23 13.41 -8.63
C ALA A 21 12.16 12.35 -8.41
N VAL A 22 11.91 12.03 -7.15
CA VAL A 22 10.87 11.09 -6.77
C VAL A 22 9.55 11.80 -6.98
N ALA A 23 8.81 11.44 -8.04
CA ALA A 23 7.49 11.99 -8.29
C ALA A 23 6.51 11.45 -7.23
N LEU A 24 6.41 12.18 -6.11
CA LEU A 24 5.27 12.08 -5.20
C LEU A 24 4.02 12.38 -6.03
N GLY A 25 3.07 11.45 -6.04
CA GLY A 25 1.90 11.61 -6.91
C GLY A 25 0.64 10.94 -6.42
N MET A 26 0.66 10.35 -5.23
CA MET A 26 -0.50 9.65 -4.70
C MET A 26 -0.46 9.47 -3.19
N GLU A 27 -1.59 9.69 -2.52
CA GLU A 27 -1.80 9.25 -1.14
C GLU A 27 -2.42 7.85 -1.13
N VAL A 28 -1.85 6.96 -0.32
CA VAL A 28 -2.40 5.64 -0.03
C VAL A 28 -2.85 5.60 1.42
N GLN A 29 -4.09 5.18 1.64
CA GLN A 29 -4.64 4.88 2.96
C GLN A 29 -4.94 3.39 3.05
N VAL A 30 -4.39 2.75 4.08
CA VAL A 30 -4.63 1.35 4.41
C VAL A 30 -5.36 1.28 5.75
N VAL A 31 -6.53 0.67 5.76
CA VAL A 31 -7.33 0.45 6.98
C VAL A 31 -7.53 -1.04 7.18
N SER A 32 -7.12 -1.56 8.33
CA SER A 32 -7.41 -2.93 8.74
C SER A 32 -8.63 -2.97 9.63
N VAL A 33 -9.63 -3.76 9.25
CA VAL A 33 -10.91 -3.89 9.92
C VAL A 33 -11.05 -5.33 10.41
N ARG A 34 -11.25 -5.51 11.71
CA ARG A 34 -11.63 -6.79 12.29
C ARG A 34 -13.13 -7.00 12.12
N ALA A 35 -13.50 -8.14 11.56
CA ALA A 35 -14.87 -8.59 11.39
C ALA A 35 -15.20 -9.73 12.35
N ALA A 36 -16.40 -9.70 12.94
CA ALA A 36 -16.87 -10.72 13.89
C ALA A 36 -18.40 -10.95 13.81
N GLU A 37 -18.87 -12.09 14.34
CA GLU A 37 -20.30 -12.43 14.35
C GLU A 37 -21.13 -11.49 15.23
N ARG A 38 -20.54 -11.06 16.36
CA ARG A 38 -21.20 -10.24 17.38
C ARG A 38 -20.29 -9.08 17.78
N GLY A 39 -20.91 -8.00 18.27
CA GLY A 39 -20.23 -6.78 18.70
C GLY A 39 -20.76 -5.52 18.03
N SER A 40 -20.20 -4.38 18.39
CA SER A 40 -20.47 -3.09 17.75
C SER A 40 -19.77 -2.96 16.39
N SER A 41 -20.20 -1.98 15.60
CA SER A 41 -19.45 -1.56 14.41
C SER A 41 -19.10 -0.09 14.51
N ASP A 42 -17.91 0.28 14.07
CA ASP A 42 -17.46 1.67 14.11
C ASP A 42 -18.26 2.51 13.10
N ALA A 43 -18.57 3.75 13.49
CA ALA A 43 -19.45 4.64 12.72
C ALA A 43 -18.85 5.01 11.36
N GLU A 44 -17.53 5.12 11.26
CA GLU A 44 -16.82 5.42 10.01
C GLU A 44 -16.97 4.34 8.93
N LEU A 45 -17.27 3.10 9.33
CA LEU A 45 -17.45 1.98 8.42
C LEU A 45 -18.88 1.88 7.87
N GLN A 46 -19.81 2.72 8.34
CA GLN A 46 -21.21 2.72 7.91
C GLN A 46 -21.38 2.79 6.38
N PRO A 47 -20.66 3.66 5.64
CA PRO A 47 -20.83 3.77 4.18
C PRO A 47 -20.42 2.50 3.43
N VAL A 48 -19.49 1.71 3.97
CA VAL A 48 -18.95 0.50 3.33
C VAL A 48 -19.48 -0.80 3.92
N ARG A 49 -20.28 -0.72 5.00
CA ARG A 49 -20.72 -1.88 5.80
C ARG A 49 -21.38 -2.97 4.96
N ALA A 50 -22.25 -2.59 4.02
CA ALA A 50 -22.92 -3.56 3.14
C ALA A 50 -21.91 -4.37 2.29
N ARG A 51 -20.85 -3.72 1.82
CA ARG A 51 -19.79 -4.36 1.03
C ARG A 51 -18.92 -5.27 1.91
N LEU A 52 -18.58 -4.83 3.13
CA LEU A 52 -17.87 -5.64 4.12
C LEU A 52 -18.66 -6.92 4.48
N ARG A 53 -19.96 -6.79 4.76
CA ARG A 53 -20.85 -7.93 5.04
C ARG A 53 -20.88 -8.94 3.90
N ARG A 54 -20.96 -8.48 2.65
CA ARG A 54 -20.95 -9.36 1.47
C ARG A 54 -19.62 -10.08 1.29
N LEU A 55 -18.51 -9.44 1.66
CA LEU A 55 -17.17 -10.00 1.49
C LEU A 55 -16.87 -11.15 2.47
N VAL A 56 -17.28 -11.02 3.74
CA VAL A 56 -16.88 -11.96 4.82
C VAL A 56 -18.03 -12.60 5.60
N GLY A 57 -19.28 -12.16 5.41
CA GLY A 57 -20.46 -12.73 6.09
C GLY A 57 -20.74 -12.24 7.52
N TYR A 58 -19.75 -11.63 8.17
CA TYR A 58 -19.85 -11.12 9.54
C TYR A 58 -20.73 -9.87 9.69
N ARG A 59 -21.08 -9.49 10.93
CA ARG A 59 -22.01 -8.38 11.23
C ARG A 59 -21.40 -7.23 12.05
N SER A 60 -20.33 -7.50 12.79
CA SER A 60 -19.57 -6.51 13.55
C SER A 60 -18.27 -6.18 12.84
N PHE A 61 -17.93 -4.89 12.75
CA PHE A 61 -16.73 -4.40 12.07
C PHE A 61 -16.05 -3.30 12.89
N ARG A 62 -14.81 -3.52 13.31
CA ARG A 62 -14.02 -2.52 14.05
C ARG A 62 -12.70 -2.23 13.37
N VAL A 63 -12.33 -0.97 13.25
CA VAL A 63 -10.99 -0.59 12.81
C VAL A 63 -10.00 -1.00 13.88
N VAL A 64 -8.94 -1.68 13.46
CA VAL A 64 -7.86 -2.15 14.36
C VAL A 64 -6.50 -1.57 13.99
N HIS A 65 -6.37 -1.01 12.79
CA HIS A 65 -5.18 -0.30 12.34
C HIS A 65 -5.54 0.61 11.17
N GLU A 66 -4.97 1.80 11.14
CA GLU A 66 -5.04 2.73 10.02
C GLU A 66 -3.67 3.35 9.80
N GLU A 67 -3.25 3.43 8.53
CA GLU A 67 -2.04 4.10 8.12
C GLU A 67 -2.29 4.88 6.82
N ARG A 68 -1.74 6.09 6.72
CA ARG A 68 -1.73 6.91 5.51
C ARG A 68 -0.30 7.27 5.15
N ARG A 69 0.03 7.13 3.87
CA ARG A 69 1.37 7.46 3.37
C ARG A 69 1.30 8.11 2.01
N GLN A 70 2.17 9.09 1.79
CA GLN A 70 2.46 9.60 0.45
C GLN A 70 3.34 8.59 -0.27
N CYS A 71 2.90 8.17 -1.44
CA CYS A 71 3.56 7.16 -2.25
C CYS A 71 4.00 7.77 -3.58
N SER A 72 5.16 7.32 -4.03
CA SER A 72 5.73 7.74 -5.29
C SER A 72 5.41 6.74 -6.39
N TRP A 73 5.28 7.24 -7.62
CA TRP A 73 5.10 6.38 -8.77
C TRP A 73 6.30 5.44 -8.92
N ARG A 74 6.01 4.18 -9.26
CA ARG A 74 6.97 3.09 -9.49
C ARG A 74 7.85 2.75 -8.30
N ASN A 75 7.55 3.26 -7.11
CA ASN A 75 8.16 2.83 -5.86
C ASN A 75 7.27 1.82 -5.16
N THR A 76 7.87 0.79 -4.54
CA THR A 76 7.12 -0.15 -3.71
C THR A 76 7.11 0.36 -2.28
N GLU A 77 5.91 0.56 -1.74
CA GLU A 77 5.68 0.87 -0.33
C GLU A 77 5.18 -0.37 0.42
N GLU A 78 5.65 -0.55 1.65
CA GLU A 78 5.24 -1.64 2.53
C GLU A 78 4.52 -1.10 3.77
N PHE A 79 3.34 -1.69 4.04
CA PHE A 79 2.46 -1.38 5.17
C PHE A 79 2.37 -2.61 6.08
N ALA A 80 2.48 -2.40 7.38
CA ALA A 80 2.33 -3.46 8.36
C ALA A 80 0.84 -3.81 8.52
N ILE A 81 0.51 -5.11 8.54
CA ILE A 81 -0.86 -5.59 8.68
C ILE A 81 -0.96 -6.48 9.92
N PRO A 82 -2.02 -6.33 10.74
CA PRO A 82 -2.23 -7.18 11.91
C PRO A 82 -2.13 -8.68 11.60
N GLY A 83 -1.51 -9.40 12.55
CA GLY A 83 -1.22 -10.83 12.40
C GLY A 83 0.10 -11.13 11.70
N GLY A 84 1.07 -10.22 11.74
CA GLY A 84 2.43 -10.43 11.18
C GLY A 84 2.50 -10.38 9.65
N ARG A 85 1.49 -9.79 9.01
CA ARG A 85 1.37 -9.71 7.55
C ARG A 85 1.91 -8.38 7.05
N SER A 86 2.19 -8.29 5.77
CA SER A 86 2.51 -7.01 5.14
C SER A 86 1.82 -6.84 3.80
N LEU A 87 1.38 -5.61 3.54
CA LEU A 87 0.80 -5.21 2.26
C LEU A 87 1.84 -4.39 1.51
N ARG A 88 2.25 -4.86 0.34
CA ARG A 88 3.11 -4.13 -0.58
C ARG A 88 2.28 -3.53 -1.70
N VAL A 89 2.42 -2.22 -1.88
CA VAL A 89 1.71 -1.46 -2.91
C VAL A 89 2.74 -0.78 -3.79
N MET A 90 2.65 -1.01 -5.10
CA MET A 90 3.50 -0.33 -6.09
C MET A 90 2.59 0.40 -7.09
N PRO A 91 2.44 1.73 -6.95
CA PRO A 91 1.71 2.54 -7.92
C PRO A 91 2.46 2.53 -9.26
N LYS A 92 1.80 2.17 -10.36
CA LYS A 92 2.41 2.10 -11.70
C LYS A 92 2.17 3.37 -12.52
N GLY A 93 1.05 4.05 -12.28
CA GLY A 93 0.66 5.28 -12.97
C GLY A 93 -0.86 5.45 -13.01
N MET A 94 -1.32 6.35 -13.87
CA MET A 94 -2.74 6.60 -14.15
C MET A 94 -3.12 6.07 -15.54
N GLN A 95 -4.33 5.50 -15.67
CA GLN A 95 -4.94 5.09 -16.94
C GLN A 95 -6.45 5.33 -16.89
N ASP A 96 -6.98 6.11 -17.84
CA ASP A 96 -8.36 6.60 -17.91
C ASP A 96 -8.95 6.88 -16.50
N GLU A 97 -8.35 7.86 -15.81
CA GLU A 97 -8.74 8.34 -14.46
C GLU A 97 -8.66 7.29 -13.33
N ALA A 98 -8.03 6.14 -13.58
CA ALA A 98 -7.80 5.11 -12.59
C ALA A 98 -6.31 4.98 -12.27
N VAL A 99 -6.01 4.81 -10.99
CA VAL A 99 -4.70 4.41 -10.54
C VAL A 99 -4.49 2.94 -10.89
N VAL A 100 -3.41 2.66 -11.60
CA VAL A 100 -2.92 1.30 -11.84
C VAL A 100 -1.84 0.99 -10.82
N MET A 101 -1.94 -0.14 -10.13
CA MET A 101 -0.98 -0.54 -9.09
C MET A 101 -0.84 -2.06 -9.00
N GLN A 102 0.34 -2.53 -8.58
CA GLN A 102 0.52 -3.89 -8.10
C GLN A 102 0.26 -3.93 -6.59
N VAL A 103 -0.54 -4.89 -6.15
CA VAL A 103 -0.86 -5.12 -4.74
C VAL A 103 -0.46 -6.53 -4.36
N ARG A 104 0.38 -6.67 -3.33
CA ARG A 104 0.82 -7.95 -2.79
C ARG A 104 0.55 -8.02 -1.30
N LEU A 105 -0.15 -9.07 -0.85
CA LEU A 105 -0.33 -9.36 0.57
C LEU A 105 0.56 -10.55 0.94
N LEU A 106 1.40 -10.36 1.95
CA LEU A 106 2.37 -11.34 2.42
C LEU A 106 2.04 -11.79 3.86
N ASP A 107 2.28 -13.06 4.12
CA ASP A 107 2.32 -13.66 5.47
C ASP A 107 3.67 -14.35 5.61
N GLY A 108 4.64 -13.64 6.19
CA GLY A 108 6.06 -13.97 6.10
C GLY A 108 6.52 -14.09 4.65
N ARG A 109 6.91 -15.30 4.22
CA ARG A 109 7.33 -15.59 2.84
C ARG A 109 6.17 -15.99 1.92
N ARG A 110 4.98 -16.25 2.46
CA ARG A 110 3.82 -16.70 1.68
C ARG A 110 3.12 -15.51 1.05
N ARG A 111 2.93 -15.54 -0.28
CA ARG A 111 2.04 -14.62 -0.98
C ARG A 111 0.60 -15.09 -0.82
N LEU A 112 -0.20 -14.30 -0.11
CA LEU A 112 -1.65 -14.49 0.01
C LEU A 112 -2.39 -13.87 -1.17
N VAL A 113 -1.91 -12.72 -1.64
CA VAL A 113 -2.43 -11.99 -2.81
C VAL A 113 -1.26 -11.45 -3.61
N ASP A 114 -1.33 -11.53 -4.93
CA ASP A 114 -0.41 -10.88 -5.87
C ASP A 114 -1.20 -10.56 -7.15
N THR A 115 -1.62 -9.32 -7.30
CA THR A 115 -2.46 -8.89 -8.42
C THR A 115 -2.16 -7.47 -8.83
N ASP A 116 -2.38 -7.20 -10.11
CA ASP A 116 -2.53 -5.84 -10.60
C ASP A 116 -3.98 -5.38 -10.43
N VAL A 117 -4.14 -4.12 -10.03
CA VAL A 117 -5.42 -3.50 -9.73
C VAL A 117 -5.51 -2.20 -10.49
N ARG A 118 -6.66 -1.99 -11.12
CA ARG A 118 -7.06 -0.70 -11.67
C ARG A 118 -8.15 -0.13 -10.76
N LEU A 119 -7.79 0.85 -9.95
CA LEU A 119 -8.67 1.46 -8.97
C LEU A 119 -9.03 2.87 -9.44
N ARG A 120 -10.32 3.20 -9.59
CA ARG A 120 -10.74 4.58 -9.89
C ARG A 120 -10.09 5.54 -8.89
N ASN A 121 -9.71 6.75 -9.32
CA ASN A 121 -9.15 7.72 -8.38
C ASN A 121 -10.12 7.94 -7.19
N ARG A 122 -9.58 7.96 -5.96
CA ARG A 122 -10.32 7.98 -4.69
C ARG A 122 -11.16 6.72 -4.40
N GLY A 123 -11.00 5.66 -5.20
CA GLY A 123 -11.67 4.39 -5.03
C GLY A 123 -11.12 3.60 -3.84
N THR A 124 -11.87 2.56 -3.43
CA THR A 124 -11.46 1.64 -2.35
C THR A 124 -11.51 0.19 -2.82
N MET A 125 -10.37 -0.49 -2.70
CA MET A 125 -10.25 -1.95 -2.80
C MET A 125 -10.44 -2.58 -1.42
N LEU A 126 -11.08 -3.75 -1.37
CA LEU A 126 -11.27 -4.53 -0.15
C LEU A 126 -10.63 -5.91 -0.33
N LEU A 127 -9.84 -6.36 0.63
CA LEU A 127 -9.25 -7.69 0.67
C LEU A 127 -9.66 -8.39 1.97
N GLY A 128 -10.27 -9.57 1.86
CA GLY A 128 -10.58 -10.41 3.03
C GLY A 128 -9.43 -11.37 3.31
N VAL A 129 -8.92 -11.39 4.54
CA VAL A 129 -7.85 -12.26 5.00
C VAL A 129 -8.38 -13.16 6.12
N GLY A 130 -8.31 -14.47 5.88
CA GLY A 130 -8.94 -15.49 6.72
C GLY A 130 -10.26 -15.94 6.12
N HIS A 131 -10.24 -17.06 5.39
CA HIS A 131 -11.45 -17.67 4.84
C HIS A 131 -11.73 -18.99 5.54
N ARG A 132 -12.73 -18.97 6.43
CA ARG A 132 -13.81 -19.95 6.55
C ARG A 132 -14.85 -19.37 7.50
N ALA A 133 -16.02 -19.01 6.95
CA ALA A 133 -17.20 -18.72 7.74
C ALA A 133 -17.42 -19.87 8.75
N GLY A 134 -17.63 -19.55 10.03
CA GLY A 134 -17.81 -20.55 11.09
C GLY A 134 -16.58 -20.86 11.95
N ARG A 135 -15.42 -20.24 11.73
CA ARG A 135 -14.33 -20.25 12.74
C ARG A 135 -14.56 -19.14 13.78
N ALA A 136 -14.37 -19.47 15.05
CA ALA A 136 -14.69 -18.60 16.19
C ALA A 136 -13.94 -17.25 16.22
N ASP A 137 -12.85 -17.11 15.46
CA ASP A 137 -11.91 -15.98 15.61
C ASP A 137 -12.23 -14.73 14.76
N GLY A 138 -13.20 -14.81 13.84
CA GLY A 138 -13.57 -13.71 12.94
C GLY A 138 -12.72 -13.65 11.66
N ALA A 139 -12.73 -12.50 10.98
CA ALA A 139 -11.89 -12.23 9.80
C ALA A 139 -11.20 -10.86 9.89
N LEU A 140 -10.12 -10.69 9.12
CA LEU A 140 -9.49 -9.40 8.91
C LEU A 140 -9.82 -8.91 7.50
N ILE A 141 -10.24 -7.67 7.36
CA ILE A 141 -10.47 -7.01 6.07
C ILE A 141 -9.46 -5.89 5.94
N ILE A 142 -8.81 -5.80 4.80
CA ILE A 142 -7.90 -4.70 4.46
C ILE A 142 -8.61 -3.83 3.45
N MET A 143 -8.77 -2.55 3.78
CA MET A 143 -9.27 -1.52 2.88
C MET A 143 -8.09 -0.72 2.37
N LEU A 144 -7.94 -0.65 1.05
CA LEU A 144 -6.92 0.15 0.39
C LEU A 144 -7.61 1.24 -0.42
N LYS A 145 -7.40 2.49 -0.02
CA LYS A 145 -7.84 3.68 -0.76
C LYS A 145 -6.61 4.34 -1.38
N ALA A 146 -6.76 4.80 -2.62
CA ALA A 146 -5.71 5.53 -3.31
C ALA A 146 -6.26 6.80 -3.95
N GLU A 147 -5.53 7.90 -3.79
CA GLU A 147 -5.88 9.21 -4.31
C GLU A 147 -4.67 9.85 -4.98
N ALA A 148 -4.71 9.95 -6.32
CA ALA A 148 -3.70 10.65 -7.08
C ALA A 148 -3.90 12.18 -6.94
N GLN A 149 -2.78 12.90 -6.83
CA GLN A 149 -2.73 14.37 -6.73
C GLN A 149 -2.81 15.04 -8.10
#